data_AF-A0ABD3LVW3-F1
#
_entry.id   AF-A0ABD3LVW3-F1
#
_cell.length_a   1.000
_cell.length_b   1.000
_cell.length_c   1.000
_cell.angle_alpha   90.00
_cell.angle_beta   90.00
_cell.angle_gamma   90.00
#
_symmetry.space_group_name_H-M   'P 1'
#
loop_
_entity.id
_entity.type
_entity.pdbx_description
1 polymer ?
#
loop_
_entity_poly.entity_id
_entity_poly.type
_entity_poly.pdbx_seq_one_letter_code
_entity_poly.pdbx_strand_id
1 'polypeptide(L)'
;MDLKSNHASPVLAETSPINKSRLGLRANSVPCSAPSAPFSSGLYLIAPRKKNGILEDVRSPAWLDAMKLSSPSAKLMANDIDNDVVASEADVAYQTWMLKYPSALLSFGQFANYAKGKRIVLFLDYDGTLSPIVEDPDHAFMSETMREAVKKAAECFPTAIISGRSRDKVFEFVGLPELYYAGSHGMDIMGPVKSSSNDHTNSIRSTDKQGKEVNLFQPASGFLTMIGKVFASLVEATKDIEGVMVENNKFCVSVHYRNVDEKNWKDVAACVSGILKEYPQLRLTHGRKVLEVRPVIDWDKGKAVMFLLESLGLSKCEDVLPIYIGDDRTDEDAFKVLREGNRGCGILVSSIPKESSAYYSLRDPSEALAMFFFPSTTIWCHRIEQGQILFLTSASVFNLWLTRYTRIRGVL
;
A
#
# COMPACT_ATOMS: atom_id res chain seq x y z
N MET A 1 -66.25 -21.33 -8.72
CA MET A 1 -67.19 -22.28 -8.08
C MET A 1 -66.34 -23.06 -7.09
N ASP A 2 -66.46 -23.04 -5.77
CA ASP A 2 -67.32 -22.40 -4.76
C ASP A 2 -66.50 -22.51 -3.44
N LEU A 3 -66.22 -21.42 -2.72
CA LEU A 3 -66.96 -20.81 -1.60
C LEU A 3 -66.91 -21.53 -0.23
N LYS A 4 -66.38 -20.78 0.76
CA LYS A 4 -66.82 -20.60 2.18
C LYS A 4 -66.44 -21.68 3.22
N SER A 5 -66.17 -21.37 4.51
CA SER A 5 -66.18 -20.12 5.31
C SER A 5 -65.69 -20.31 6.76
N ASN A 6 -65.08 -19.24 7.30
CA ASN A 6 -65.25 -18.57 8.62
C ASN A 6 -64.99 -19.22 9.99
N HIS A 7 -64.26 -18.45 10.82
CA HIS A 7 -64.57 -17.86 12.15
C HIS A 7 -63.37 -17.98 13.11
N ALA A 8 -63.04 -17.07 14.04
CA ALA A 8 -63.31 -15.66 14.33
C ALA A 8 -62.42 -15.30 15.56
N SER A 9 -61.93 -14.06 15.66
CA SER A 9 -61.31 -13.47 16.87
C SER A 9 -62.36 -13.11 17.94
N PRO A 10 -61.99 -12.76 19.20
CA PRO A 10 -61.68 -11.36 19.57
C PRO A 10 -60.54 -11.19 20.63
N VAL A 11 -59.67 -10.16 20.61
CA VAL A 11 -59.70 -8.73 21.08
C VAL A 11 -59.60 -8.48 22.62
N LEU A 12 -58.71 -7.52 22.97
CA LEU A 12 -58.60 -6.62 24.17
C LEU A 12 -57.61 -7.07 25.28
N ALA A 13 -56.82 -6.21 25.94
CA ALA A 13 -56.35 -4.84 25.77
C ALA A 13 -55.25 -4.54 26.84
N GLU A 14 -54.31 -3.65 26.50
CA GLU A 14 -53.50 -2.68 27.29
C GLU A 14 -53.17 -2.87 28.79
N THR A 15 -51.92 -2.56 29.18
CA THR A 15 -51.52 -1.24 29.74
C THR A 15 -50.07 -1.20 30.27
N SER A 16 -49.35 -0.13 29.94
CA SER A 16 -48.09 0.31 30.56
C SER A 16 -48.35 1.00 31.90
N PRO A 17 -47.31 1.25 32.72
CA PRO A 17 -47.16 2.63 33.21
C PRO A 17 -45.72 3.16 33.27
N ILE A 18 -45.67 4.48 33.08
CA ILE A 18 -44.56 5.42 33.30
C ILE A 18 -44.48 5.76 34.80
N ASN A 19 -43.28 5.94 35.35
CA ASN A 19 -43.09 6.92 36.43
C ASN A 19 -41.69 7.57 36.43
N LYS A 20 -41.66 8.86 36.78
CA LYS A 20 -40.50 9.79 36.80
C LYS A 20 -40.14 10.16 38.24
N SER A 21 -39.00 10.86 38.37
CA SER A 21 -38.48 11.66 39.52
C SER A 21 -37.66 10.88 40.55
N ARG A 22 -36.66 11.42 41.27
CA ARG A 22 -35.67 12.53 41.21
C ARG A 22 -34.85 12.40 42.53
N LEU A 23 -33.64 12.96 42.55
CA LEU A 23 -32.84 13.42 43.72
C LEU A 23 -31.99 12.42 44.53
N GLY A 24 -30.70 12.77 44.73
CA GLY A 24 -29.84 12.24 45.80
C GLY A 24 -28.33 12.38 45.56
N LEU A 25 -27.76 13.55 45.84
CA LEU A 25 -26.32 13.82 45.93
C LEU A 25 -25.69 13.14 47.17
N ARG A 26 -24.45 12.63 47.07
CA ARG A 26 -23.37 12.95 48.04
C ARG A 26 -21.99 12.53 47.53
N ALA A 27 -21.07 13.49 47.65
CA ALA A 27 -19.62 13.34 47.52
C ALA A 27 -19.02 12.79 48.83
N ASN A 28 -17.86 12.13 48.73
CA ASN A 28 -16.80 12.13 49.74
C ASN A 28 -15.46 11.78 49.09
N SER A 29 -14.40 12.38 49.61
CA SER A 29 -13.10 12.58 48.98
C SER A 29 -11.94 12.03 49.85
N VAL A 30 -10.87 11.54 49.17
CA VAL A 30 -9.41 11.59 49.53
C VAL A 30 -8.86 10.48 50.46
N PRO A 31 -7.55 10.04 50.43
CA PRO A 31 -6.36 10.51 49.66
C PRO A 31 -5.50 9.47 48.89
N CYS A 32 -4.88 9.97 47.81
CA CYS A 32 -3.46 9.92 47.39
C CYS A 32 -2.49 8.80 47.84
N SER A 33 -1.91 8.08 46.88
CA SER A 33 -0.46 7.78 46.80
C SER A 33 -0.04 7.49 45.34
N ALA A 34 0.98 8.18 44.85
CA ALA A 34 1.75 7.91 43.62
C ALA A 34 3.26 7.96 44.03
N PRO A 35 4.30 7.73 43.17
CA PRO A 35 4.26 7.55 41.71
C PRO A 35 5.25 6.51 41.11
N SER A 36 5.13 6.22 39.81
CA SER A 36 6.29 6.14 38.89
C SER A 36 5.90 6.29 37.40
N ALA A 37 6.29 7.45 36.87
CA ALA A 37 6.66 7.85 35.50
C ALA A 37 5.78 7.49 34.26
N PRO A 38 5.08 8.49 33.68
CA PRO A 38 4.73 8.51 32.26
C PRO A 38 5.74 9.33 31.44
N PHE A 39 5.93 8.94 30.18
CA PHE A 39 6.79 9.60 29.21
C PHE A 39 6.35 11.06 28.94
N SER A 40 7.36 11.92 28.86
CA SER A 40 7.28 13.37 28.64
C SER A 40 6.45 13.75 27.40
N SER A 41 5.41 14.53 27.65
CA SER A 41 4.68 15.31 26.65
C SER A 41 5.11 16.76 26.79
N GLY A 42 5.59 17.38 25.71
CA GLY A 42 5.86 18.82 25.76
C GLY A 42 6.62 19.36 24.56
N LEU A 43 5.92 19.60 23.45
CA LEU A 43 6.19 20.77 22.60
C LEU A 43 4.84 21.29 22.07
N TYR A 44 4.41 22.40 22.66
CA TYR A 44 3.34 23.24 22.10
C TYR A 44 3.84 23.84 20.79
N LEU A 45 3.25 23.42 19.67
CA LEU A 45 3.34 24.15 18.41
C LEU A 45 1.96 24.69 18.07
N ILE A 46 1.89 26.01 17.96
CA ILE A 46 0.71 26.78 17.56
C ILE A 46 0.28 26.29 16.17
N ALA A 47 -0.91 25.72 16.11
CA ALA A 47 -1.52 25.25 14.86
C ALA A 47 -1.88 26.44 13.95
N PRO A 48 -1.40 26.52 12.71
CA PRO A 48 -2.03 27.37 11.72
C PRO A 48 -3.28 26.64 11.21
N ARG A 49 -4.45 27.27 11.38
CA ARG A 49 -5.70 26.85 10.73
C ARG A 49 -5.48 26.73 9.23
N LYS A 50 -5.36 25.50 8.71
CA LYS A 50 -5.32 25.26 7.27
C LYS A 50 -6.76 25.22 6.75
N LYS A 51 -7.10 26.22 5.92
CA LYS A 51 -8.34 26.29 5.13
C LYS A 51 -8.49 25.02 4.30
N ASN A 52 -9.73 24.52 4.22
CA ASN A 52 -10.15 23.51 3.25
C ASN A 52 -9.76 23.95 1.84
N GLY A 53 -8.88 23.20 1.18
CA GLY A 53 -8.46 23.45 -0.20
C GLY A 53 -9.22 22.54 -1.16
N ILE A 54 -10.41 22.98 -1.56
CA ILE A 54 -11.07 22.55 -2.79
C ILE A 54 -10.67 23.58 -3.86
N LEU A 55 -10.03 23.10 -4.93
CA LEU A 55 -9.82 23.71 -6.27
C LEU A 55 -9.13 25.09 -6.37
N GLU A 56 -7.93 25.10 -6.98
CA GLU A 56 -7.72 25.93 -8.19
C GLU A 56 -6.61 25.31 -9.06
N ASP A 57 -7.04 24.85 -10.24
CA ASP A 57 -6.25 24.40 -11.38
C ASP A 57 -6.22 25.56 -12.40
N VAL A 58 -5.39 25.45 -13.44
CA VAL A 58 -5.28 26.34 -14.62
C VAL A 58 -4.30 27.52 -14.49
N ARG A 59 -2.99 27.21 -14.56
CA ARG A 59 -2.00 27.99 -15.35
C ARG A 59 -0.79 27.11 -15.69
N SER A 60 -0.36 27.20 -16.93
CA SER A 60 0.53 26.32 -17.70
C SER A 60 1.99 26.07 -17.24
N PRO A 61 2.60 26.76 -16.24
CA PRO A 61 3.94 26.37 -15.76
C PRO A 61 3.95 25.17 -14.79
N ALA A 62 2.88 24.98 -14.00
CA ALA A 62 2.91 24.11 -12.83
C ALA A 62 3.09 22.61 -13.15
N TRP A 63 2.66 22.16 -14.33
CA TRP A 63 2.70 20.73 -14.69
C TRP A 63 4.07 20.27 -15.19
N LEU A 64 4.80 21.12 -15.91
CA LEU A 64 6.18 20.79 -16.32
C LEU A 64 7.08 20.67 -15.09
N ASP A 65 6.89 21.54 -14.11
CA ASP A 65 7.61 21.47 -12.84
C ASP A 65 7.25 20.17 -12.09
N ALA A 66 5.97 19.77 -12.06
CA ALA A 66 5.56 18.48 -11.49
C ALA A 66 6.16 17.27 -12.24
N MET A 67 6.21 17.32 -13.58
CA MET A 67 6.85 16.26 -14.39
C MET A 67 8.35 16.16 -14.13
N LYS A 68 9.04 17.30 -13.98
CA LYS A 68 10.46 17.36 -13.62
C LYS A 68 10.70 16.84 -12.20
N LEU A 69 9.87 17.23 -11.24
CA LEU A 69 9.97 16.75 -9.84
C LEU A 69 9.68 15.24 -9.71
N SER A 70 8.80 14.70 -10.54
CA SER A 70 8.51 13.27 -10.57
C SER A 70 9.55 12.44 -11.33
N SER A 71 10.46 13.09 -12.05
CA SER A 71 11.57 12.41 -12.72
C SER A 71 12.68 12.15 -11.70
N PRO A 72 13.19 10.90 -11.57
CA PRO A 72 14.40 10.66 -10.79
C PRO A 72 15.51 11.54 -11.38
N SER A 73 16.10 12.40 -10.54
CA SER A 73 17.25 13.21 -10.95
C SER A 73 18.37 12.27 -11.39
N ALA A 74 18.61 12.17 -12.69
CA ALA A 74 19.72 11.43 -13.25
C ALA A 74 21.02 12.14 -12.85
N LYS A 75 21.57 11.80 -11.68
CA LYS A 75 22.91 12.23 -11.23
C LYS A 75 23.43 11.39 -10.05
N LEU A 76 23.35 10.07 -10.13
CA LEU A 76 24.14 9.16 -9.28
C LEU A 76 24.53 7.86 -10.03
N MET A 77 24.67 7.93 -11.35
CA MET A 77 25.31 6.88 -12.15
C MET A 77 26.41 7.51 -13.01
N ALA A 78 27.54 7.76 -12.37
CA ALA A 78 28.82 7.88 -13.04
C ALA A 78 29.87 7.27 -12.12
N ASN A 79 30.58 6.28 -12.64
CA ASN A 79 31.79 5.73 -12.04
C ASN A 79 32.76 6.87 -11.78
N ASP A 80 33.23 7.00 -10.54
CA ASP A 80 34.58 7.50 -10.29
C ASP A 80 35.23 6.58 -9.27
N ILE A 81 36.25 5.89 -9.76
CA ILE A 81 37.26 5.21 -8.98
C ILE A 81 38.10 6.33 -8.38
N ASP A 82 37.84 6.70 -7.13
CA ASP A 82 38.94 7.09 -6.26
C ASP A 82 38.61 6.80 -4.80
N ASN A 83 39.62 6.27 -4.12
CA ASN A 83 39.54 5.67 -2.80
C ASN A 83 39.89 6.77 -1.79
N ASP A 84 38.91 7.54 -1.31
CA ASP A 84 39.15 8.43 -0.18
C ASP A 84 37.90 8.71 0.69
N VAL A 85 38.13 8.75 2.01
CA VAL A 85 37.14 8.64 3.10
C VAL A 85 36.45 9.97 3.40
N VAL A 86 35.74 10.52 2.42
CA VAL A 86 34.82 11.65 2.65
C VAL A 86 33.43 11.22 2.21
N ALA A 87 32.56 10.94 3.20
CA ALA A 87 31.14 10.69 2.93
C ALA A 87 30.59 11.88 2.13
N SER A 88 30.02 11.59 0.96
CA SER A 88 29.46 12.65 0.12
C SER A 88 28.34 13.37 0.89
N GLU A 89 28.06 14.63 0.57
CA GLU A 89 26.95 15.38 1.20
C GLU A 89 25.61 14.61 1.09
N ALA A 90 25.44 13.84 0.01
CA ALA A 90 24.31 12.94 -0.20
C ALA A 90 24.28 11.77 0.81
N ASP A 91 25.44 11.19 1.15
CA ASP A 91 25.52 10.14 2.16
C ASP A 91 25.18 10.67 3.55
N VAL A 92 25.67 11.86 3.92
CA VAL A 92 25.34 12.49 5.20
C VAL A 92 23.85 12.79 5.31
N ALA A 93 23.25 13.32 4.24
CA ALA A 93 21.81 13.55 4.18
C ALA A 93 21.01 12.25 4.32
N TYR A 94 21.45 11.16 3.67
CA TYR A 94 20.82 9.85 3.79
C TYR A 94 20.95 9.25 5.20
N GLN A 95 22.13 9.33 5.82
CA GLN A 95 22.33 8.86 7.19
C GLN A 95 21.47 9.64 8.20
N THR A 96 21.39 10.97 8.05
CA THR A 96 20.53 11.83 8.88
C THR A 96 19.06 11.47 8.70
N TRP A 97 18.64 11.21 7.47
CA TRP A 97 17.29 10.75 7.15
C TRP A 97 16.96 9.39 7.78
N MET A 98 17.91 8.45 7.79
CA MET A 98 17.72 7.15 8.46
C MET A 98 17.58 7.25 9.98
N LEU A 99 17.98 8.35 10.62
CA LEU A 99 17.67 8.57 12.05
C LEU A 99 16.16 8.77 12.27
N LYS A 100 15.47 9.36 11.28
CA LYS A 100 14.01 9.55 11.31
C LYS A 100 13.25 8.32 10.79
N TYR A 101 13.84 7.61 9.83
CA TYR A 101 13.27 6.42 9.20
C TYR A 101 14.28 5.27 9.25
N PRO A 102 14.44 4.60 10.41
CA PRO A 102 15.48 3.58 10.60
C PRO A 102 15.30 2.39 9.65
N SER A 103 16.42 1.76 9.28
CA SER A 103 16.40 0.57 8.44
C SER A 103 15.60 -0.55 9.11
N ALA A 104 14.63 -1.13 8.41
CA ALA A 104 13.84 -2.26 8.88
C ALA A 104 14.72 -3.50 9.13
N LEU A 105 15.78 -3.69 8.35
CA LEU A 105 16.73 -4.80 8.51
C LEU A 105 17.58 -4.64 9.79
N LEU A 106 18.15 -3.44 10.00
CA LEU A 106 18.95 -3.18 11.20
C LEU A 106 18.08 -3.13 12.46
N SER A 107 16.83 -2.72 12.32
CA SER A 107 15.85 -2.65 13.41
C SER A 107 15.03 -3.93 13.56
N PHE A 108 15.39 -5.02 12.87
CA PHE A 108 14.57 -6.23 12.81
C PHE A 108 14.27 -6.82 14.19
N GLY A 109 15.22 -6.76 15.14
CA GLY A 109 14.98 -7.22 16.51
C GLY A 109 13.86 -6.45 17.22
N GLN A 110 13.81 -5.12 17.06
CA GLN A 110 12.74 -4.29 17.63
C GLN A 110 11.41 -4.58 16.93
N PHE A 111 11.44 -4.67 15.61
CA PHE A 111 10.29 -4.99 14.78
C PHE A 111 9.69 -6.37 15.12
N ALA A 112 10.53 -7.40 15.24
CA ALA A 112 10.13 -8.75 15.61
C ALA A 112 9.57 -8.82 17.03
N ASN A 113 10.14 -8.06 17.97
CA ASN A 113 9.58 -7.93 19.32
C ASN A 113 8.20 -7.29 19.31
N TYR A 114 7.98 -6.26 18.48
CA TYR A 114 6.66 -5.62 18.32
C TYR A 114 5.62 -6.56 17.67
N ALA A 115 6.08 -7.43 16.76
CA ALA A 115 5.26 -8.43 16.10
C ALA A 115 4.93 -9.65 16.98
N LYS A 116 5.64 -9.85 18.10
CA LYS A 116 5.48 -11.03 18.96
C LYS A 116 4.05 -11.12 19.50
N GLY A 117 3.42 -12.28 19.29
CA GLY A 117 2.05 -12.55 19.72
C GLY A 117 0.96 -11.88 18.88
N LYS A 118 1.34 -11.21 17.77
CA LYS A 118 0.40 -10.62 16.82
C LYS A 118 0.24 -11.48 15.58
N ARG A 119 -0.96 -11.47 15.00
CA ARG A 119 -1.26 -12.02 13.67
C ARG A 119 -0.85 -11.01 12.62
N ILE A 120 0.04 -11.42 11.72
CA ILE A 120 0.63 -10.52 10.75
C ILE A 120 -0.14 -10.62 9.43
N VAL A 121 -0.31 -9.47 8.78
CA VAL A 121 -0.87 -9.36 7.41
C VAL A 121 0.10 -8.53 6.59
N LEU A 122 0.47 -9.03 5.42
CA LEU A 122 1.46 -8.40 4.56
C LEU A 122 0.82 -7.76 3.34
N PHE A 123 1.14 -6.49 3.12
CA PHE A 123 0.73 -5.72 1.96
C PHE A 123 1.98 -5.24 1.23
N LEU A 124 2.06 -5.54 -0.06
CA LEU A 124 3.24 -5.28 -0.86
C LEU A 124 2.85 -4.47 -2.09
N ASP A 125 3.50 -3.34 -2.28
CA ASP A 125 3.57 -2.72 -3.60
C ASP A 125 4.46 -3.55 -4.54
N TYR A 126 4.39 -3.30 -5.85
CA TYR A 126 5.11 -4.08 -6.85
C TYR A 126 6.31 -3.33 -7.46
N ASP A 127 6.07 -2.26 -8.22
CA ASP A 127 7.11 -1.55 -8.98
C ASP A 127 7.98 -0.71 -8.06
N GLY A 128 9.30 -0.90 -8.06
CA GLY A 128 10.21 -0.22 -7.13
C GLY A 128 10.26 -0.83 -5.74
N THR A 129 9.40 -1.82 -5.45
CA THR A 129 9.34 -2.55 -4.17
C THR A 129 9.78 -4.00 -4.33
N LEU A 130 9.04 -4.79 -5.11
CA LEU A 130 9.33 -6.21 -5.38
C LEU A 130 10.08 -6.42 -6.71
N SER A 131 9.92 -5.47 -7.63
CA SER A 131 10.63 -5.40 -8.91
C SER A 131 11.44 -4.11 -8.98
N PRO A 132 12.62 -4.09 -9.61
CA PRO A 132 13.29 -2.83 -9.93
C PRO A 132 12.45 -1.96 -10.86
N ILE A 133 12.70 -0.64 -10.81
CA ILE A 133 12.15 0.31 -11.79
C ILE A 133 12.96 0.20 -13.07
N VAL A 134 12.32 -0.21 -14.16
CA VAL A 134 12.93 -0.43 -15.49
C VAL A 134 12.36 0.52 -16.53
N GLU A 135 13.09 0.75 -17.63
CA GLU A 135 12.69 1.68 -18.69
C GLU A 135 11.38 1.27 -19.39
N ASP A 136 11.30 0.01 -19.77
CA ASP A 136 10.10 -0.59 -20.33
C ASP A 136 9.30 -1.27 -19.21
N PRO A 137 8.11 -0.76 -18.83
CA PRO A 137 7.32 -1.32 -17.75
C PRO A 137 6.78 -2.73 -18.06
N ASP A 138 6.81 -3.21 -19.31
CA ASP A 138 6.48 -4.61 -19.64
C ASP A 138 7.57 -5.59 -19.21
N HIS A 139 8.77 -5.09 -18.88
CA HIS A 139 9.91 -5.87 -18.43
C HIS A 139 10.19 -5.72 -16.92
N ALA A 140 9.27 -5.15 -16.15
CA ALA A 140 9.40 -4.97 -14.71
C ALA A 140 9.12 -6.28 -13.95
N PHE A 141 9.94 -7.31 -14.20
CA PHE A 141 9.77 -8.62 -13.57
C PHE A 141 10.46 -8.67 -12.21
N MET A 142 9.78 -9.24 -11.22
CA MET A 142 10.44 -9.70 -9.99
C MET A 142 11.36 -10.89 -10.29
N SER A 143 12.46 -11.00 -9.54
CA SER A 143 13.34 -12.16 -9.63
C SER A 143 12.66 -13.43 -9.11
N GLU A 144 13.11 -14.60 -9.56
CA GLU A 144 12.60 -15.87 -9.05
C GLU A 144 12.86 -16.02 -7.53
N THR A 145 13.99 -15.50 -7.06
CA THR A 145 14.30 -15.46 -5.62
C THR A 145 13.31 -14.60 -4.83
N MET A 146 12.84 -13.48 -5.39
CA MET A 146 11.80 -12.66 -4.77
C MET A 146 10.45 -13.37 -4.79
N ARG A 147 10.10 -14.00 -5.90
CA ARG A 147 8.87 -14.79 -6.03
C ARG A 147 8.81 -15.89 -4.98
N GLU A 148 9.88 -16.67 -4.83
CA GLU A 148 9.99 -17.70 -3.79
C GLU A 148 9.89 -17.13 -2.37
N ALA A 149 10.47 -15.96 -2.12
CA ALA A 149 10.44 -15.32 -0.81
C ALA A 149 9.02 -14.83 -0.46
N VAL A 150 8.32 -14.20 -1.40
CA VAL A 150 6.91 -13.78 -1.24
C VAL A 150 6.01 -15.00 -1.05
N LYS A 151 6.24 -16.08 -1.80
CA LYS A 151 5.52 -17.34 -1.64
C LYS A 151 5.66 -17.91 -0.22
N LYS A 152 6.89 -18.01 0.30
CA LYS A 152 7.15 -18.47 1.67
C LYS A 152 6.51 -17.56 2.72
N ALA A 153 6.52 -16.24 2.49
CA ALA A 153 5.82 -15.31 3.37
C ALA A 153 4.30 -15.55 3.36
N ALA A 154 3.71 -15.83 2.19
CA ALA A 154 2.30 -16.12 2.04
C ALA A 154 1.84 -17.44 2.67
N GLU A 155 2.73 -18.42 2.81
CA GLU A 155 2.48 -19.66 3.58
C GLU A 155 2.31 -19.38 5.08
N CYS A 156 2.92 -18.29 5.58
CA CYS A 156 2.88 -17.91 6.99
C CYS A 156 1.81 -16.85 7.28
N PHE A 157 1.58 -15.91 6.36
CA PHE A 157 0.76 -14.71 6.56
C PHE A 157 -0.16 -14.46 5.38
N PRO A 158 -1.42 -14.03 5.61
CA PRO A 158 -2.23 -13.45 4.55
C PRO A 158 -1.46 -12.32 3.87
N THR A 159 -1.27 -12.44 2.55
CA THR A 159 -0.41 -11.55 1.77
C THR A 159 -1.17 -11.00 0.57
N ALA A 160 -1.05 -9.70 0.33
CA ALA A 160 -1.70 -8.99 -0.76
C ALA A 160 -0.72 -8.14 -1.57
N ILE A 161 -0.82 -8.19 -2.89
CA ILE A 161 -0.14 -7.26 -3.80
C ILE A 161 -1.09 -6.09 -4.10
N ILE A 162 -0.64 -4.86 -3.86
CA ILE A 162 -1.40 -3.63 -4.15
C ILE A 162 -0.60 -2.78 -5.13
N SER A 163 -1.05 -2.70 -6.38
CA SER A 163 -0.28 -2.06 -7.47
C SER A 163 -1.11 -1.03 -8.24
N GLY A 164 -0.44 -0.08 -8.87
CA GLY A 164 -1.02 0.81 -9.87
C GLY A 164 -1.37 0.12 -11.20
N ARG A 165 -0.69 -1.00 -11.50
CA ARG A 165 -0.94 -1.82 -12.69
C ARG A 165 -2.32 -2.44 -12.66
N SER A 166 -2.84 -2.82 -13.83
CA SER A 166 -4.02 -3.69 -13.87
C SER A 166 -3.78 -4.97 -13.07
N ARG A 167 -4.85 -5.46 -12.43
CA ARG A 167 -4.78 -6.66 -11.59
C ARG A 167 -4.27 -7.88 -12.37
N ASP A 168 -4.73 -8.03 -13.61
CA ASP A 168 -4.36 -9.18 -14.45
C ASP A 168 -2.87 -9.13 -14.85
N LYS A 169 -2.33 -7.94 -15.12
CA LYS A 169 -0.90 -7.76 -15.45
C LYS A 169 0.02 -8.00 -14.26
N VAL A 170 -0.30 -7.44 -13.08
CA VAL A 170 0.50 -7.70 -11.88
C VAL A 170 0.38 -9.16 -11.43
N PHE A 171 -0.77 -9.80 -11.66
CA PHE A 171 -0.94 -11.24 -11.45
C PHE A 171 -0.01 -12.05 -12.36
N GLU A 172 0.05 -11.73 -13.66
CA GLU A 172 0.96 -12.39 -14.61
C GLU A 172 2.43 -12.28 -14.17
N PHE A 173 2.84 -11.10 -13.71
CA PHE A 173 4.21 -10.87 -13.26
C PHE A 173 4.56 -11.63 -11.98
N VAL A 174 3.63 -11.68 -11.02
CA VAL A 174 3.84 -12.31 -9.70
C VAL A 174 3.57 -13.81 -9.71
N GLY A 175 2.60 -14.31 -10.48
CA GLY A 175 2.38 -15.74 -10.71
C GLY A 175 2.06 -16.59 -9.47
N LEU A 176 1.52 -15.99 -8.39
CA LEU A 176 1.22 -16.67 -7.12
C LEU A 176 -0.30 -16.64 -6.83
N PRO A 177 -1.07 -17.68 -7.21
CA PRO A 177 -2.53 -17.70 -7.08
C PRO A 177 -3.07 -17.68 -5.64
N GLU A 178 -2.22 -17.93 -4.65
CA GLU A 178 -2.55 -17.89 -3.23
C GLU A 178 -2.65 -16.47 -2.63
N LEU A 179 -2.19 -15.45 -3.36
CA LEU A 179 -2.20 -14.06 -2.89
C LEU A 179 -3.53 -13.36 -3.16
N TYR A 180 -3.78 -12.28 -2.41
CA TYR A 180 -4.75 -11.26 -2.79
C TYR A 180 -4.11 -10.29 -3.79
N TYR A 181 -4.87 -9.83 -4.77
CA TYR A 181 -4.41 -8.87 -5.76
C TYR A 181 -5.34 -7.67 -5.83
N ALA A 182 -4.76 -6.49 -5.72
CA ALA A 182 -5.44 -5.20 -5.79
C ALA A 182 -4.76 -4.36 -6.89
N GLY A 183 -5.31 -4.42 -8.11
CA GLY A 183 -4.84 -3.64 -9.24
C GLY A 183 -5.46 -2.25 -9.31
N SER A 184 -4.95 -1.42 -10.22
CA SER A 184 -5.45 -0.07 -10.50
C SER A 184 -5.52 0.80 -9.24
N HIS A 185 -4.45 0.80 -8.44
CA HIS A 185 -4.39 1.46 -7.12
C HIS A 185 -5.46 0.95 -6.14
N GLY A 186 -5.79 -0.34 -6.25
CA GLY A 186 -6.78 -1.01 -5.42
C GLY A 186 -8.23 -0.83 -5.85
N MET A 187 -8.50 -0.35 -7.07
CA MET A 187 -9.86 -0.31 -7.64
C MET A 187 -10.29 -1.64 -8.29
N ASP A 188 -9.40 -2.63 -8.36
CA ASP A 188 -9.74 -3.99 -8.82
C ASP A 188 -9.15 -5.03 -7.86
N ILE A 189 -9.93 -5.43 -6.86
CA ILE A 189 -9.48 -6.35 -5.80
C ILE A 189 -10.07 -7.74 -6.01
N MET A 190 -9.21 -8.76 -5.94
CA MET A 190 -9.59 -10.16 -5.97
C MET A 190 -8.82 -10.93 -4.90
N GLY A 191 -9.54 -11.76 -4.14
CA GLY A 191 -8.93 -12.72 -3.23
C GLY A 191 -8.60 -14.06 -3.90
N PRO A 192 -7.76 -14.89 -3.26
CA PRO A 192 -7.50 -16.24 -3.73
C PRO A 192 -8.80 -17.04 -3.74
N VAL A 193 -8.98 -17.87 -4.78
CA VAL A 193 -10.23 -18.60 -4.94
C VAL A 193 -10.29 -19.76 -3.96
N LYS A 194 -10.96 -19.55 -2.82
CA LYS A 194 -11.22 -20.61 -1.85
C LYS A 194 -12.35 -21.52 -2.33
N SER A 195 -12.13 -22.83 -2.31
CA SER A 195 -13.22 -23.80 -2.42
C SER A 195 -14.09 -23.71 -1.17
N SER A 196 -15.19 -22.96 -1.25
CA SER A 196 -16.34 -22.92 -0.33
C SER A 196 -16.09 -22.71 1.17
N SER A 197 -16.60 -21.61 1.72
CA SER A 197 -17.44 -21.62 2.92
C SER A 197 -18.07 -20.25 3.18
N ASN A 198 -19.34 -20.27 3.54
CA ASN A 198 -20.23 -19.14 3.79
C ASN A 198 -19.64 -18.00 4.65
N ASP A 199 -20.07 -16.80 4.27
CA ASP A 199 -20.52 -15.70 5.13
C ASP A 199 -19.66 -14.40 5.16
N HIS A 200 -20.43 -13.30 5.14
CA HIS A 200 -20.15 -11.89 5.42
C HIS A 200 -19.97 -10.89 4.25
N THR A 201 -21.07 -10.14 4.14
CA THR A 201 -21.42 -8.86 3.49
C THR A 201 -20.30 -7.88 3.13
N ASN A 202 -20.13 -7.68 1.81
CA ASN A 202 -19.64 -6.50 1.05
C ASN A 202 -18.80 -6.88 -0.17
N SER A 203 -18.50 -8.18 -0.35
CA SER A 203 -17.97 -8.70 -1.61
C SER A 203 -19.10 -8.97 -2.60
N ILE A 204 -19.02 -8.39 -3.81
CA ILE A 204 -19.85 -8.84 -4.92
C ILE A 204 -19.32 -10.22 -5.29
N ARG A 205 -20.14 -11.27 -5.11
CA ARG A 205 -19.84 -12.58 -5.68
C ARG A 205 -19.91 -12.41 -7.19
N SER A 206 -18.76 -12.37 -7.83
CA SER A 206 -18.67 -12.40 -9.29
C SER A 206 -18.25 -13.80 -9.72
N THR A 207 -18.56 -14.18 -10.95
CA THR A 207 -18.05 -15.42 -11.54
C THR A 207 -16.89 -15.06 -12.46
N ASP A 208 -15.78 -15.80 -12.39
CA ASP A 208 -14.76 -15.72 -13.43
C ASP A 208 -15.33 -16.16 -14.79
N LYS A 209 -14.51 -16.06 -15.86
CA LYS A 209 -14.90 -16.50 -17.22
C LYS A 209 -15.24 -18.00 -17.29
N GLN A 210 -14.92 -18.77 -16.24
CA GLN A 210 -15.15 -20.20 -16.10
C GLN A 210 -16.31 -20.54 -15.13
N GLY A 211 -17.02 -19.55 -14.57
CA GLY A 211 -18.16 -19.75 -13.69
C GLY A 211 -17.82 -19.96 -12.20
N LYS A 212 -16.57 -19.74 -11.77
CA LYS A 212 -16.13 -19.93 -10.38
C LYS A 212 -16.42 -18.67 -9.54
N GLU A 213 -17.01 -18.83 -8.35
CA GLU A 213 -17.21 -17.70 -7.42
C GLU A 213 -15.86 -17.05 -7.07
N VAL A 214 -15.75 -15.75 -7.32
CA VAL A 214 -14.63 -14.90 -6.93
C VAL A 214 -15.12 -13.78 -6.04
N ASN A 215 -14.35 -13.48 -4.98
CA ASN A 215 -14.54 -12.28 -4.18
C ASN A 215 -13.96 -11.10 -4.97
N LEU A 216 -14.83 -10.40 -5.70
CA LEU A 216 -14.46 -9.29 -6.57
C LEU A 216 -14.97 -7.98 -5.98
N PHE A 217 -14.09 -6.99 -5.88
CA PHE A 217 -14.45 -5.64 -5.47
C PHE A 217 -13.91 -4.60 -6.46
N GLN A 218 -14.83 -3.79 -7.01
CA GLN A 218 -14.57 -2.84 -8.09
C GLN A 218 -15.35 -1.54 -7.88
N PRO A 219 -14.88 -0.62 -7.01
CA PRO A 219 -15.61 0.61 -6.65
C PRO A 219 -15.74 1.59 -7.83
N ALA A 220 -14.91 1.42 -8.87
CA ALA A 220 -14.88 2.26 -10.06
C ALA A 220 -15.56 1.63 -11.30
N SER A 221 -16.36 0.56 -11.13
CA SER A 221 -16.99 -0.19 -12.24
C SER A 221 -17.75 0.70 -13.24
N GLY A 222 -18.42 1.75 -12.76
CA GLY A 222 -19.13 2.73 -13.60
C GLY A 222 -18.24 3.55 -14.55
N PHE A 223 -16.92 3.55 -14.36
CA PHE A 223 -15.97 4.31 -15.18
C PHE A 223 -15.36 3.50 -16.33
N LEU A 224 -15.56 2.18 -16.41
CA LEU A 224 -14.88 1.31 -17.37
C LEU A 224 -15.03 1.78 -18.83
N THR A 225 -16.26 2.06 -19.26
CA THR A 225 -16.52 2.53 -20.63
C THR A 225 -15.82 3.87 -20.91
N MET A 226 -15.77 4.75 -19.92
CA MET A 226 -15.13 6.06 -20.05
C MET A 226 -13.61 5.94 -20.12
N ILE A 227 -13.01 5.13 -19.25
CA ILE A 227 -11.57 4.84 -19.27
C ILE A 227 -11.16 4.24 -20.61
N GLY A 228 -11.98 3.32 -21.16
CA GLY A 228 -11.73 2.75 -22.49
C GLY A 228 -11.74 3.81 -23.61
N LYS A 229 -12.66 4.79 -23.56
CA LYS A 229 -12.68 5.90 -24.52
C LYS A 229 -11.44 6.80 -24.38
N VAL A 230 -11.10 7.18 -23.15
CA VAL A 230 -9.93 8.02 -22.87
C VAL A 230 -8.64 7.34 -23.29
N PHE A 231 -8.51 6.03 -23.04
CA PHE A 231 -7.38 5.24 -23.53
C PHE A 231 -7.24 5.32 -25.05
N ALA A 232 -8.31 5.05 -25.81
CA ALA A 232 -8.29 5.12 -27.27
C ALA A 232 -7.93 6.53 -27.77
N SER A 233 -8.50 7.58 -27.16
CA SER A 233 -8.18 8.97 -27.49
C SER A 233 -6.71 9.33 -27.20
N LEU A 234 -6.16 8.87 -26.07
CA LEU A 234 -4.77 9.12 -25.70
C LEU A 234 -3.80 8.42 -26.66
N VAL A 235 -4.05 7.15 -26.99
CA VAL A 235 -3.25 6.40 -27.96
C VAL A 235 -3.18 7.15 -29.30
N GLU A 236 -4.33 7.59 -29.82
CA GLU A 236 -4.39 8.33 -31.08
C GLU A 236 -3.70 9.70 -30.98
N ALA A 237 -3.93 10.45 -29.90
CA ALA A 237 -3.39 11.80 -29.74
C ALA A 237 -1.87 11.85 -29.48
N THR A 238 -1.27 10.74 -29.02
CA THR A 238 0.18 10.68 -28.74
C THR A 238 0.95 9.85 -29.76
N LYS A 239 0.31 9.31 -30.80
CA LYS A 239 0.93 8.38 -31.77
C LYS A 239 2.18 8.93 -32.47
N ASP A 240 2.24 10.25 -32.67
CA ASP A 240 3.33 10.92 -33.39
C ASP A 240 4.44 11.42 -32.44
N ILE A 241 4.32 11.18 -31.14
CA ILE A 241 5.34 11.54 -30.14
C ILE A 241 6.21 10.31 -29.85
N GLU A 242 7.41 10.30 -30.41
CA GLU A 242 8.38 9.23 -30.21
C GLU A 242 8.69 8.99 -28.71
N GLY A 243 8.67 7.72 -28.30
CA GLY A 243 8.97 7.29 -26.94
C GLY A 243 7.79 7.35 -25.94
N VAL A 244 6.63 7.88 -26.34
CA VAL A 244 5.42 7.81 -25.50
C VAL A 244 4.87 6.39 -25.53
N MET A 245 4.44 5.90 -24.37
CA MET A 245 3.68 4.66 -24.29
C MET A 245 2.42 4.85 -23.44
N VAL A 246 1.27 4.48 -23.99
CA VAL A 246 -0.03 4.56 -23.31
C VAL A 246 -0.46 3.16 -22.89
N GLU A 247 -0.70 2.97 -21.60
CA GLU A 247 -1.04 1.69 -20.99
C GLU A 247 -2.45 1.74 -20.38
N ASN A 248 -3.25 0.72 -20.68
CA ASN A 248 -4.56 0.54 -20.09
C ASN A 248 -4.47 -0.31 -18.80
N ASN A 249 -4.65 0.35 -17.67
CA ASN A 249 -4.64 -0.26 -16.35
C ASN A 249 -6.06 -0.56 -15.82
N LYS A 250 -7.03 -0.84 -16.72
CA LYS A 250 -8.45 -1.17 -16.48
C LYS A 250 -9.29 -0.02 -15.92
N PHE A 251 -8.95 0.48 -14.73
CA PHE A 251 -9.58 1.65 -14.11
C PHE A 251 -8.71 2.91 -14.21
N CYS A 252 -7.53 2.81 -14.80
CA CYS A 252 -6.63 3.93 -15.02
C CYS A 252 -6.03 3.85 -16.43
N VAL A 253 -5.59 4.99 -16.95
CA VAL A 253 -4.72 5.05 -18.13
C VAL A 253 -3.40 5.69 -17.73
N SER A 254 -2.29 5.04 -18.06
CA SER A 254 -0.96 5.55 -17.77
C SER A 254 -0.27 5.97 -19.07
N VAL A 255 0.22 7.20 -19.12
CA VAL A 255 0.98 7.77 -20.23
C VAL A 255 2.42 7.93 -19.78
N HIS A 256 3.24 6.96 -20.16
CA HIS A 256 4.66 6.92 -19.85
C HIS A 256 5.41 7.84 -20.80
N TYR A 257 6.23 8.73 -20.25
CA TYR A 257 7.04 9.68 -21.01
C TYR A 257 8.53 9.53 -20.71
N ARG A 258 8.92 8.37 -20.18
CA ARG A 258 10.30 8.10 -19.75
C ARG A 258 11.30 8.17 -20.89
N ASN A 259 10.89 7.63 -22.05
CA ASN A 259 11.71 7.51 -23.25
C ASN A 259 11.45 8.66 -24.23
N VAL A 260 10.68 9.68 -23.81
CA VAL A 260 10.39 10.88 -24.59
C VAL A 260 11.49 11.91 -24.35
N ASP A 261 12.00 12.49 -25.44
CA ASP A 261 12.92 13.64 -25.37
C ASP A 261 12.29 14.77 -24.53
N GLU A 262 13.05 15.33 -23.57
CA GLU A 262 12.57 16.36 -22.64
C GLU A 262 11.93 17.55 -23.36
N LYS A 263 12.39 17.90 -24.57
CA LYS A 263 11.83 18.99 -25.37
C LYS A 263 10.35 18.77 -25.74
N ASN A 264 9.92 17.51 -25.79
CA ASN A 264 8.58 17.08 -26.18
C ASN A 264 7.67 16.77 -24.95
N TRP A 265 8.16 16.85 -23.72
CA TRP A 265 7.34 16.58 -22.51
C TRP A 265 6.13 17.50 -22.40
N LYS A 266 6.29 18.76 -22.82
CA LYS A 266 5.21 19.74 -22.87
C LYS A 266 4.08 19.31 -23.83
N ASP A 267 4.42 18.64 -24.91
CA ASP A 267 3.47 18.21 -25.93
C ASP A 267 2.68 17.00 -25.42
N VAL A 268 3.35 16.06 -24.74
CA VAL A 268 2.68 14.96 -24.02
C VAL A 268 1.69 15.52 -22.99
N ALA A 269 2.13 16.45 -22.14
CA ALA A 269 1.27 17.05 -21.12
C ALA A 269 0.07 17.79 -21.74
N ALA A 270 0.28 18.50 -22.85
CA ALA A 270 -0.77 19.20 -23.57
C ALA A 270 -1.79 18.24 -24.16
N CYS A 271 -1.37 17.13 -24.77
CA CYS A 271 -2.27 16.11 -25.30
C CYS A 271 -3.14 15.50 -24.20
N VAL A 272 -2.51 15.04 -23.10
CA VAL A 272 -3.23 14.40 -21.98
C VAL A 272 -4.25 15.36 -21.36
N SER A 273 -3.82 16.59 -21.09
CA SER A 273 -4.67 17.59 -20.44
C SER A 273 -5.75 18.13 -21.36
N GLY A 274 -5.48 18.19 -22.67
CA GLY A 274 -6.47 18.55 -23.68
C GLY A 274 -7.65 17.58 -23.68
N ILE A 275 -7.36 16.27 -23.71
CA ILE A 275 -8.38 15.23 -23.62
C ILE A 275 -9.13 15.30 -22.28
N LEU A 276 -8.41 15.48 -21.17
CA LEU A 276 -9.02 15.41 -19.84
C LEU A 276 -10.05 16.53 -19.57
N LYS A 277 -9.99 17.66 -20.29
CA LYS A 277 -10.99 18.75 -20.18
C LYS A 277 -12.42 18.30 -20.48
N GLU A 278 -12.58 17.26 -21.30
CA GLU A 278 -13.90 16.69 -21.64
C GLU A 278 -14.41 15.71 -20.56
N TYR A 279 -13.59 15.37 -19.56
CA TYR A 279 -13.88 14.35 -18.56
C TYR A 279 -13.67 14.87 -17.12
N PRO A 280 -14.53 15.77 -16.61
CA PRO A 280 -14.38 16.37 -15.28
C PRO A 280 -14.44 15.37 -14.12
N GLN A 281 -15.00 14.19 -14.34
CA GLN A 281 -15.02 13.08 -13.41
C GLN A 281 -13.71 12.27 -13.33
N LEU A 282 -12.70 12.65 -14.12
CA LEU A 282 -11.35 12.08 -14.09
C LEU A 282 -10.35 13.12 -13.61
N ARG A 283 -9.26 12.67 -13.01
CA ARG A 283 -8.15 13.50 -12.56
C ARG A 283 -6.83 13.00 -13.13
N LEU A 284 -5.89 13.92 -13.29
CA LEU A 284 -4.51 13.64 -13.62
C LEU A 284 -3.69 13.50 -12.33
N THR A 285 -2.93 12.43 -12.20
CA THR A 285 -1.91 12.27 -11.17
C THR A 285 -0.55 12.02 -11.81
N HIS A 286 0.51 12.37 -11.08
CA HIS A 286 1.89 12.22 -11.53
C HIS A 286 2.56 11.08 -10.75
N GLY A 287 3.18 10.16 -11.47
CA GLY A 287 4.09 9.14 -10.96
C GLY A 287 5.49 9.32 -11.55
N ARG A 288 6.38 8.36 -11.32
CA ARG A 288 7.79 8.46 -11.77
C ARG A 288 7.93 8.38 -13.29
N LYS A 289 8.00 9.53 -13.95
CA LYS A 289 7.99 9.67 -15.43
C LYS A 289 6.74 9.07 -16.10
N VAL A 290 5.59 9.20 -15.43
CA VAL A 290 4.28 8.75 -15.91
C VAL A 290 3.18 9.72 -15.51
N LEU A 291 2.26 9.99 -16.42
CA LEU A 291 1.01 10.70 -16.18
C LEU A 291 -0.13 9.68 -16.09
N GLU A 292 -0.91 9.72 -15.02
CA GLU A 292 -1.97 8.73 -14.81
C GLU A 292 -3.33 9.41 -14.76
N VAL A 293 -4.23 8.95 -15.61
CA VAL A 293 -5.63 9.37 -15.62
C VAL A 293 -6.44 8.40 -14.78
N ARG A 294 -7.10 8.92 -13.75
CA ARG A 294 -7.83 8.11 -12.76
C ARG A 294 -9.23 8.68 -12.49
N PRO A 295 -10.23 7.86 -12.16
CA PRO A 295 -11.51 8.32 -11.65
C PRO A 295 -11.37 9.21 -10.41
N VAL A 296 -12.20 10.25 -10.33
CA VAL A 296 -12.37 11.06 -9.12
C VAL A 296 -13.37 10.32 -8.22
N ILE A 297 -12.84 9.39 -7.44
CA ILE A 297 -13.58 8.68 -6.40
C ILE A 297 -12.82 8.76 -5.08
N ASP A 298 -13.54 8.60 -3.98
CA ASP A 298 -12.99 8.58 -2.64
C ASP A 298 -12.35 7.22 -2.35
N TRP A 299 -11.28 6.88 -3.09
CA TRP A 299 -10.55 5.62 -3.02
C TRP A 299 -9.04 5.80 -3.24
N ASP A 300 -8.24 5.06 -2.48
CA ASP A 300 -6.77 5.07 -2.49
C ASP A 300 -6.21 3.73 -1.98
N LYS A 301 -4.88 3.55 -2.02
CA LYS A 301 -4.21 2.33 -1.55
C LYS A 301 -4.44 2.08 -0.05
N GLY A 302 -4.57 3.13 0.78
CA GLY A 302 -4.88 3.00 2.19
C GLY A 302 -6.28 2.42 2.44
N LYS A 303 -7.27 2.84 1.65
CA LYS A 303 -8.61 2.25 1.66
C LYS A 303 -8.62 0.82 1.17
N ALA A 304 -7.80 0.48 0.18
CA ALA A 304 -7.62 -0.91 -0.25
C ALA A 304 -7.06 -1.79 0.89
N VAL A 305 -6.06 -1.30 1.65
CA VAL A 305 -5.55 -1.98 2.85
C VAL A 305 -6.66 -2.20 3.87
N MET A 306 -7.44 -1.17 4.17
CA MET A 306 -8.54 -1.27 5.14
C MET A 306 -9.63 -2.25 4.69
N PHE A 307 -10.00 -2.21 3.41
CA PHE A 307 -10.96 -3.14 2.82
C PHE A 307 -10.47 -4.59 2.89
N LEU A 308 -9.19 -4.83 2.61
CA LEU A 308 -8.60 -6.17 2.71
C LEU A 308 -8.55 -6.68 4.16
N LEU A 309 -8.19 -5.82 5.11
CA LEU A 309 -8.23 -6.17 6.54
C LEU A 309 -9.65 -6.51 7.01
N GLU A 310 -10.65 -5.76 6.55
CA GLU A 310 -12.06 -6.04 6.84
C GLU A 310 -12.52 -7.35 6.20
N SER A 311 -12.17 -7.58 4.92
CA SER A 311 -12.50 -8.80 4.18
C SER A 311 -11.86 -10.06 4.78
N LEU A 312 -10.72 -9.91 5.46
CA LEU A 312 -10.06 -10.97 6.21
C LEU A 312 -10.67 -11.18 7.62
N GLY A 313 -11.62 -10.35 8.05
CA GLY A 313 -12.17 -10.36 9.40
C GLY A 313 -11.19 -9.87 10.47
N LEU A 314 -10.18 -9.10 10.09
CA LEU A 314 -9.06 -8.68 10.95
C LEU A 314 -9.13 -7.21 11.37
N SER A 315 -10.03 -6.42 10.77
CA SER A 315 -10.11 -4.96 11.00
C SER A 315 -10.43 -4.54 12.44
N LYS A 316 -11.08 -5.42 13.23
CA LYS A 316 -11.49 -5.18 14.63
C LYS A 316 -10.59 -5.88 15.65
N CYS A 317 -9.54 -6.56 15.20
CA CYS A 317 -8.68 -7.35 16.06
C CYS A 317 -7.49 -6.52 16.55
N GLU A 318 -7.31 -6.46 17.88
CA GLU A 318 -6.21 -5.71 18.51
C GLU A 318 -4.86 -6.44 18.42
N ASP A 319 -4.90 -7.74 18.19
CA ASP A 319 -3.72 -8.61 18.03
C ASP A 319 -3.24 -8.70 16.59
N VAL A 320 -3.62 -7.78 15.70
CA VAL A 320 -3.20 -7.81 14.28
C VAL A 320 -2.11 -6.76 14.02
N LEU A 321 -1.11 -7.14 13.22
CA LEU A 321 -0.06 -6.27 12.74
C LEU A 321 -0.02 -6.27 11.20
N PRO A 322 -0.72 -5.33 10.55
CA PRO A 322 -0.54 -5.05 9.13
C PRO A 322 0.85 -4.46 8.88
N ILE A 323 1.57 -5.01 7.92
CA ILE A 323 2.83 -4.46 7.42
C ILE A 323 2.62 -4.08 5.96
N TYR A 324 2.94 -2.84 5.62
CA TYR A 324 2.93 -2.38 4.23
C TYR A 324 4.34 -2.02 3.78
N ILE A 325 4.77 -2.52 2.62
CA ILE A 325 6.06 -2.18 2.00
C ILE A 325 5.78 -1.53 0.65
N GLY A 326 6.32 -0.34 0.42
CA GLY A 326 6.10 0.44 -0.80
C GLY A 326 7.14 1.52 -1.05
N ASP A 327 7.22 2.04 -2.28
CA ASP A 327 8.31 2.94 -2.73
C ASP A 327 7.82 4.33 -3.18
N ASP A 328 6.52 4.47 -3.49
CA ASP A 328 6.01 5.63 -4.22
C ASP A 328 5.07 6.51 -3.38
N ARG A 329 4.63 7.60 -4.01
CA ARG A 329 3.73 8.57 -3.37
C ARG A 329 2.36 7.97 -3.06
N THR A 330 1.90 7.00 -3.83
CA THR A 330 0.58 6.37 -3.62
C THR A 330 0.60 5.42 -2.41
N ASP A 331 1.76 4.88 -2.05
CA ASP A 331 1.94 4.07 -0.84
C ASP A 331 1.83 4.89 0.45
N GLU A 332 2.05 6.21 0.39
CA GLU A 332 1.85 7.10 1.54
C GLU A 332 0.42 7.06 2.09
N ASP A 333 -0.58 6.84 1.24
CA ASP A 333 -1.97 6.66 1.67
C ASP A 333 -2.11 5.43 2.59
N ALA A 334 -1.39 4.34 2.26
CA ALA A 334 -1.35 3.13 3.07
C ALA A 334 -0.54 3.32 4.36
N PHE A 335 0.63 3.96 4.29
CA PHE A 335 1.42 4.25 5.48
C PHE A 335 0.66 5.13 6.47
N LYS A 336 -0.03 6.16 5.97
CA LYS A 336 -0.81 7.10 6.78
C LYS A 336 -1.92 6.38 7.54
N VAL A 337 -2.74 5.55 6.89
CA VAL A 337 -3.85 4.86 7.56
C VAL A 337 -3.37 3.86 8.62
N LEU A 338 -2.19 3.25 8.41
CA LEU A 338 -1.57 2.35 9.40
C LEU A 338 -1.00 3.10 10.60
N ARG A 339 -0.35 4.24 10.36
CA ARG A 339 0.21 5.12 11.39
C ARG A 339 -0.87 5.80 12.23
N GLU A 340 -1.84 6.45 11.61
CA GLU A 340 -2.90 7.20 12.31
C GLU A 340 -3.78 6.28 13.16
N GLY A 341 -3.99 5.04 12.71
CA GLY A 341 -4.69 4.04 13.52
C GLY A 341 -3.85 3.45 14.66
N ASN A 342 -2.53 3.67 14.68
CA ASN A 342 -1.58 2.91 15.49
C ASN A 342 -1.79 1.38 15.37
N ARG A 343 -2.15 0.92 14.16
CA ARG A 343 -2.55 -0.48 13.91
C ARG A 343 -1.47 -1.27 13.21
N GLY A 344 -0.59 -0.62 12.46
CA GLY A 344 0.33 -1.29 11.56
C GLY A 344 1.66 -0.59 11.40
N CYS A 345 2.46 -1.13 10.49
CA CYS A 345 3.80 -0.67 10.21
C CYS A 345 3.99 -0.44 8.71
N GLY A 346 4.23 0.81 8.32
CA GLY A 346 4.67 1.15 6.97
C GLY A 346 6.20 1.10 6.85
N ILE A 347 6.69 0.58 5.73
CA ILE A 347 8.11 0.49 5.39
C ILE A 347 8.32 1.10 3.99
N LEU A 348 9.07 2.20 3.93
CA LEU A 348 9.37 2.88 2.67
C LEU A 348 10.60 2.27 2.00
N VAL A 349 10.49 1.93 0.72
CA VAL A 349 11.64 1.56 -0.13
C VAL A 349 12.16 2.81 -0.85
N SER A 350 13.32 3.33 -0.44
CA SER A 350 13.93 4.49 -1.09
C SER A 350 15.42 4.59 -0.81
N SER A 351 16.20 4.78 -1.86
CA SER A 351 17.63 5.13 -1.79
C SER A 351 17.86 6.64 -1.66
N ILE A 352 16.78 7.43 -1.72
CA ILE A 352 16.80 8.90 -1.68
C ILE A 352 15.96 9.36 -0.48
N PRO A 353 16.44 10.31 0.34
CA PRO A 353 15.67 10.88 1.45
C PRO A 353 14.33 11.46 0.99
N LYS A 354 13.25 11.06 1.67
CA LYS A 354 11.88 11.54 1.42
C LYS A 354 11.10 11.63 2.72
N GLU A 355 10.22 12.62 2.81
CA GLU A 355 9.23 12.64 3.88
C GLU A 355 8.20 11.53 3.68
N SER A 356 7.83 10.85 4.76
CA SER A 356 6.99 9.67 4.71
C SER A 356 6.23 9.44 6.01
N SER A 357 5.08 8.79 5.90
CA SER A 357 4.34 8.22 7.03
C SER A 357 4.84 6.81 7.41
N ALA A 358 5.81 6.24 6.70
CA ALA A 358 6.43 4.96 7.07
C ALA A 358 7.24 5.05 8.37
N TYR A 359 7.24 3.99 9.18
CA TYR A 359 8.04 3.93 10.42
C TYR A 359 9.49 3.52 10.16
N TYR A 360 9.69 2.69 9.14
CA TYR A 360 11.01 2.19 8.77
C TYR A 360 11.28 2.43 7.28
N SER A 361 12.53 2.24 6.90
CA SER A 361 12.96 2.28 5.51
C SER A 361 13.70 1.00 5.10
N LEU A 362 13.72 0.78 3.80
CA LEU A 362 14.59 -0.13 3.08
C LEU A 362 15.20 0.66 1.92
N ARG A 363 16.42 0.35 1.52
CA ARG A 363 17.10 1.13 0.49
C ARG A 363 16.55 0.88 -0.91
N ASP A 364 16.25 -0.36 -1.24
CA ASP A 364 15.89 -0.81 -2.59
C ASP A 364 15.23 -2.21 -2.55
N PRO A 365 14.75 -2.75 -3.69
CA PRO A 365 14.15 -4.08 -3.74
C PRO A 365 15.02 -5.23 -3.22
N SER A 366 16.35 -5.10 -3.22
CA SER A 366 17.23 -6.14 -2.68
C SER A 366 17.17 -6.20 -1.14
N GLU A 367 16.97 -5.06 -0.48
CA GLU A 367 16.73 -5.04 0.96
C GLU A 367 15.32 -5.52 1.32
N ALA A 368 14.32 -5.25 0.47
CA ALA A 368 12.98 -5.84 0.61
C ALA A 368 13.05 -7.37 0.53
N LEU A 369 13.82 -7.91 -0.42
CA LEU A 369 14.10 -9.35 -0.50
C LEU A 369 14.73 -9.89 0.79
N ALA A 370 15.76 -9.21 1.29
CA ALA A 370 16.46 -9.62 2.52
C ALA A 370 15.53 -9.66 3.74
N MET A 371 14.53 -8.77 3.79
CA MET A 371 13.55 -8.74 4.86
C MET A 371 12.71 -10.02 4.93
N PHE A 372 12.43 -10.68 3.80
CA PHE A 372 11.72 -11.95 3.75
C PHE A 372 12.56 -13.16 4.17
N PHE A 373 13.89 -13.05 4.16
CA PHE A 373 14.79 -14.14 4.58
C PHE A 373 15.14 -14.13 6.07
N PHE A 374 15.07 -12.99 6.73
CA PHE A 374 15.20 -12.89 8.19
C PHE A 374 14.16 -13.72 9.00
N PRO A 375 12.91 -13.87 8.51
CA PRO A 375 11.91 -14.82 8.99
C PRO A 375 12.40 -16.27 9.14
N SER A 376 13.21 -16.75 8.20
CA SER A 376 13.65 -18.15 8.13
C SER A 376 14.59 -18.58 9.26
N THR A 377 15.17 -17.64 10.02
CA THR A 377 16.23 -17.98 10.97
C THR A 377 15.77 -18.09 12.42
N THR A 378 14.64 -17.51 12.86
CA THR A 378 14.23 -17.68 14.28
C THR A 378 12.76 -17.39 14.68
N ILE A 379 11.98 -16.52 14.02
CA ILE A 379 10.81 -15.92 14.71
C ILE A 379 9.44 -16.06 14.01
N TRP A 380 9.39 -16.25 12.69
CA TRP A 380 8.13 -16.02 11.95
C TRP A 380 7.30 -17.30 11.70
N CYS A 381 7.92 -18.48 11.79
CA CYS A 381 7.26 -19.78 11.58
C CYS A 381 6.76 -20.48 12.85
N HIS A 382 6.63 -19.81 14.00
CA HIS A 382 6.08 -20.48 15.18
C HIS A 382 4.55 -20.55 15.10
N ARG A 383 4.08 -21.49 14.27
CA ARG A 383 2.78 -22.14 14.46
C ARG A 383 2.88 -22.92 15.77
N ILE A 384 1.92 -22.67 16.66
CA ILE A 384 1.78 -23.29 17.98
C ILE A 384 1.65 -24.81 17.81
N GLU A 385 2.75 -25.55 17.88
CA GLU A 385 2.74 -26.99 18.17
C GLU A 385 3.91 -27.34 19.10
N GLN A 386 3.56 -27.57 20.37
CA GLN A 386 4.32 -28.35 21.36
C GLN A 386 5.73 -27.85 21.76
N GLY A 387 5.78 -26.80 22.58
CA GLY A 387 6.46 -26.85 23.88
C GLY A 387 7.92 -27.32 23.99
N GLN A 388 8.80 -27.14 23.00
CA GLN A 388 10.24 -27.34 23.19
C GLN A 388 11.08 -26.20 22.60
N ILE A 389 11.88 -25.60 23.47
CA ILE A 389 12.76 -24.46 23.22
C ILE A 389 14.17 -24.99 22.92
N LEU A 390 14.74 -24.64 21.77
CA LEU A 390 16.19 -24.68 21.53
C LEU A 390 16.63 -23.33 20.99
N PHE A 391 17.35 -22.58 21.82
CA PHE A 391 18.00 -21.32 21.44
C PHE A 391 19.26 -21.63 20.64
N LEU A 392 19.34 -21.18 19.39
CA LEU A 392 20.62 -20.92 18.73
C LEU A 392 20.86 -19.40 18.77
N THR A 393 21.95 -19.02 19.42
CA THR A 393 22.30 -17.63 19.75
C THR A 393 22.73 -16.83 18.52
N SER A 394 22.52 -15.51 18.58
CA SER A 394 22.50 -14.56 17.46
C SER A 394 23.81 -14.34 16.69
N ALA A 395 24.96 -14.83 17.16
CA ALA A 395 26.26 -14.50 16.56
C ALA A 395 26.57 -15.28 15.27
N SER A 396 26.17 -16.55 15.19
CA SER A 396 26.46 -17.41 14.03
C SER A 396 25.62 -17.06 12.80
N VAL A 397 24.39 -16.58 13.03
CA VAL A 397 23.44 -16.18 11.98
C VAL A 397 23.84 -14.83 11.38
N PHE A 398 24.36 -13.90 12.20
CA PHE A 398 24.87 -12.61 11.74
C PHE A 398 26.08 -12.75 10.81
N ASN A 399 27.01 -13.67 11.12
CA ASN A 399 28.15 -13.94 10.25
C ASN A 399 27.74 -14.60 8.92
N LEU A 400 26.79 -15.54 8.95
CA LEU A 400 26.23 -16.13 7.72
C LEU A 400 25.50 -15.09 6.87
N TRP A 401 24.84 -14.13 7.52
CA TRP A 401 24.22 -12.97 6.88
C TRP A 401 25.26 -12.07 6.24
N LEU A 402 26.35 -11.71 6.93
CA LEU A 402 27.42 -10.88 6.34
C LEU A 402 28.01 -11.55 5.10
N THR A 403 28.24 -12.87 5.15
CA THR A 403 28.78 -13.62 4.00
C THR A 403 27.79 -13.75 2.84
N ARG A 404 26.48 -13.83 3.10
CA ARG A 404 25.46 -13.87 2.04
C ARG A 404 25.12 -12.48 1.48
N TYR A 405 25.12 -11.46 2.34
CA TYR A 405 24.88 -10.06 1.99
C TYR A 405 26.02 -9.51 1.12
N THR A 406 27.28 -9.80 1.43
CA THR A 406 28.42 -9.46 0.55
C THR A 406 28.35 -10.16 -0.80
N ARG A 407 27.88 -11.42 -0.82
CA ARG A 407 27.71 -12.21 -2.05
C ARG A 407 26.57 -11.69 -2.94
N ILE A 408 25.47 -11.19 -2.36
CA ILE A 408 24.37 -10.54 -3.10
C ILE A 408 24.81 -9.20 -3.70
N ARG A 409 25.74 -8.50 -3.05
CA ARG A 409 26.31 -7.23 -3.56
C ARG A 409 27.48 -7.39 -4.53
N GLY A 410 27.88 -8.61 -4.89
CA GLY A 410 29.01 -8.84 -5.79
C GLY A 410 30.35 -8.33 -5.24
N VAL A 411 30.49 -8.20 -3.91
CA VAL A 411 31.75 -7.84 -3.25
C VAL A 411 32.34 -9.13 -2.68
N LEU A 412 32.89 -9.97 -3.57
CA LEU A 412 33.95 -10.96 -3.34
C LEU A 412 34.32 -11.62 -4.66
#